data_AF-A0A2H4VAT5-F1
#
_entry.id   AF-A0A2H4VAT5-F1
#
_cell.length_a   1.000
_cell.length_b   1.000
_cell.length_c   1.000
_cell.angle_alpha   90.00
_cell.angle_beta   90.00
_cell.angle_gamma   90.00
#
_symmetry.space_group_name_H-M   'P 1'
#
loop_
_entity.id
_entity.type
_entity.pdbx_description
1 polymer ?
#
loop_
_entity_poly.entity_id
_entity_poly.type
_entity_poly.pdbx_seq_one_letter_code
_entity_poly.pdbx_strand_id
1 'polypeptide(L)' 'MAKNPIIAAILSFLIPGLGEIYAGKTMMGIILVIIAIILTAAIYMVTFYAWIVYIIVWIYSIYDSYTTAKALE' A
#
# COMPACT_ATOMS: atom_id res chain seq x y z
N MET A 1 35.12 -8.13 -5.93
CA MET A 1 34.69 -8.44 -4.56
C MET A 1 33.37 -9.20 -4.67
N ALA A 2 33.33 -10.48 -4.28
CA ALA A 2 32.10 -11.26 -4.33
C ALA A 2 31.09 -10.65 -3.34
N LYS A 3 29.98 -10.14 -3.86
CA LYS A 3 28.94 -9.52 -3.04
C LYS A 3 28.15 -10.61 -2.32
N ASN A 4 27.81 -10.39 -1.05
CA ASN A 4 27.14 -11.41 -0.25
C ASN A 4 25.66 -11.54 -0.70
N PRO A 5 25.23 -12.71 -1.21
CA PRO A 5 23.87 -12.89 -1.71
C PRO A 5 22.80 -12.75 -0.61
N ILE A 6 23.13 -13.09 0.64
CA ILE A 6 22.22 -12.93 1.78
C ILE A 6 21.98 -11.44 2.05
N ILE A 7 23.03 -10.62 2.01
CA ILE A 7 22.91 -9.17 2.18
C ILE A 7 22.07 -8.58 1.04
N ALA A 8 22.29 -9.02 -0.20
CA ALA A 8 21.47 -8.59 -1.34
C ALA A 8 19.98 -8.92 -1.12
N ALA A 9 19.66 -10.14 -0.68
CA ALA A 9 18.29 -10.56 -0.42
C ALA A 9 17.64 -9.76 0.72
N ILE A 10 18.35 -9.50 1.83
CA ILE A 10 17.85 -8.67 2.94
C ILE A 10 17.56 -7.25 2.46
N LEU A 11 18.43 -6.67 1.63
CA LEU A 11 18.22 -5.34 1.07
C LEU A 11 16.97 -5.28 0.20
N SER A 12 16.79 -6.24 -0.73
CA SER A 12 15.59 -6.30 -1.56
C SER A 12 14.31 -6.61 -0.77
N PHE A 13 14.42 -7.33 0.35
CA PHE A 13 13.30 -7.56 1.26
C PHE A 13 12.83 -6.26 1.93
N LEU A 14 13.76 -5.39 2.33
CA LEU A 14 13.41 -4.10 2.94
C LEU A 14 12.81 -3.13 1.93
N ILE A 15 13.46 -2.98 0.77
CA ILE A 15 12.95 -2.16 -0.33
C ILE A 15 13.31 -2.86 -1.65
N PRO A 16 12.31 -3.20 -2.50
CA PRO A 16 12.58 -3.78 -3.81
C PRO A 16 13.56 -2.92 -4.62
N GLY A 17 14.60 -3.55 -5.17
CA GLY A 17 15.64 -2.86 -5.94
C GLY A 17 16.94 -2.58 -5.20
N LEU A 18 16.95 -2.56 -3.86
CA LEU A 18 18.19 -2.29 -3.11
C LEU A 18 19.22 -3.43 -3.20
N GLY A 19 18.78 -4.69 -3.22
CA GLY A 19 19.68 -5.83 -3.42
C GLY A 19 20.28 -5.85 -4.82
N GLU A 20 19.56 -5.37 -5.82
CA GLU A 20 20.02 -5.23 -7.20
C GLU A 20 21.06 -4.10 -7.32
N ILE A 21 20.83 -2.96 -6.67
CA ILE A 21 21.83 -1.89 -6.54
C ILE A 21 23.07 -2.44 -5.82
N TYR A 22 22.87 -3.13 -4.68
CA TYR A 22 23.95 -3.76 -3.96
C TYR A 22 24.71 -4.72 -4.85
N ALA A 23 24.05 -5.57 -5.63
CA ALA A 23 24.65 -6.52 -6.59
C ALA A 23 25.37 -5.85 -7.78
N GLY A 24 25.20 -4.53 -7.98
CA GLY A 24 25.82 -3.76 -9.07
C GLY A 24 24.95 -3.65 -10.32
N LYS A 25 23.71 -4.17 -10.27
CA LYS A 25 22.69 -3.99 -11.30
C LYS A 25 21.90 -2.70 -11.03
N THR A 26 22.61 -1.57 -10.93
CA THR A 26 22.07 -0.29 -10.44
C THR A 26 20.85 0.18 -11.23
N MET A 27 20.88 0.12 -12.57
CA MET A 27 19.75 0.56 -13.39
C MET A 27 18.47 -0.26 -13.11
N MET A 28 18.60 -1.58 -13.01
CA MET A 28 17.46 -2.44 -12.67
C MET A 28 16.95 -2.16 -11.26
N GLY A 29 17.86 -1.98 -10.30
CA GLY A 29 17.46 -1.66 -8.94
C GLY A 29 16.74 -0.32 -8.81
N ILE A 30 17.16 0.71 -9.54
CA ILE A 30 16.44 2.00 -9.61
C ILE A 30 15.04 1.82 -10.18
N ILE A 31 14.89 1.05 -11.27
CA ILE A 31 13.58 0.76 -11.87
C ILE A 31 12.65 0.10 -10.84
N LEU A 32 13.16 -0.90 -10.11
CA LEU A 32 12.39 -1.61 -9.09
C LEU A 32 11.98 -0.69 -7.93
N VAL A 33 12.87 0.20 -7.47
CA VAL A 33 12.55 1.18 -6.43
C VAL A 33 11.43 2.13 -6.90
N ILE A 34 11.51 2.65 -8.13
CA ILE A 34 10.48 3.54 -8.69
C ILE A 34 9.13 2.84 -8.77
N ILE A 35 9.11 1.59 -9.28
CA ILE A 35 7.89 0.78 -9.36
C ILE A 35 7.30 0.57 -7.96
N ALA A 36 8.13 0.22 -6.97
CA ALA A 36 7.70 0.01 -5.59
C ALA A 36 7.05 1.28 -4.99
N ILE A 37 7.62 2.46 -5.24
CA ILE A 37 7.06 3.74 -4.79
C ILE A 37 5.68 3.99 -5.43
N ILE A 38 5.56 3.82 -6.75
CA ILE A 38 4.31 4.04 -7.47
C ILE A 38 3.21 3.11 -6.96
N LEU A 39 3.51 1.81 -6.83
CA LEU A 39 2.55 0.82 -6.35
C LEU A 39 2.13 1.09 -4.91
N THR A 40 3.08 1.45 -4.04
CA THR A 40 2.79 1.80 -2.65
C THR A 40 1.86 3.03 -2.57
N ALA A 41 2.15 4.08 -3.35
CA ALA A 41 1.30 5.26 -3.41
C ALA A 41 -0.12 4.94 -3.92
N ALA A 42 -0.24 4.08 -4.94
CA ALA A 42 -1.53 3.64 -5.47
C ALA A 42 -2.35 2.89 -4.41
N ILE A 43 -1.74 1.98 -3.65
CA ILE A 43 -2.41 1.24 -2.57
C ILE A 43 -2.95 2.20 -1.50
N TYR A 44 -2.14 3.18 -1.08
CA TYR A 44 -2.57 4.16 -0.08
C TYR A 44 -3.70 5.04 -0.59
N MET A 45 -3.68 5.47 -1.85
CA MET A 45 -4.78 6.24 -2.43
C MET A 45 -6.08 5.44 -2.46
N VAL A 46 -6.06 4.21 -2.97
CA VAL A 46 -7.25 3.35 -3.01
C VAL A 46 -7.81 3.12 -1.61
N THR A 47 -6.94 2.81 -0.65
CA THR A 47 -7.32 2.60 0.75
C THR A 47 -7.95 3.85 1.35
N PHE A 48 -7.39 5.04 1.09
CA PHE A 48 -7.94 6.31 1.56
C PHE A 48 -9.36 6.55 1.05
N TYR A 49 -9.61 6.38 -0.26
CA TYR A 49 -10.95 6.52 -0.81
C TYR A 49 -11.93 5.47 -0.27
N ALA A 50 -11.47 4.23 -0.05
CA ALA A 50 -12.29 3.19 0.55
C ALA A 50 -12.77 3.57 1.96
N TRP A 51 -11.91 4.18 2.78
CA TRP A 51 -12.28 4.68 4.10
C TRP A 51 -13.34 5.79 4.05
N ILE A 52 -13.23 6.72 3.09
CA ILE A 52 -14.23 7.77 2.90
C ILE A 52 -15.59 7.16 2.58
N VAL A 53 -15.65 6.24 1.62
CA VAL A 53 -16.90 5.56 1.23
C VAL A 53 -17.47 4.77 2.41
N TYR A 54 -16.63 4.07 3.16
CA TYR A 54 -17.05 3.33 4.35
C TYR A 54 -17.71 4.24 5.39
N ILE A 55 -17.13 5.41 5.68
CA ILE A 55 -17.69 6.38 6.63
C ILE A 55 -19.05 6.90 6.15
N ILE A 56 -19.20 7.20 4.85
CA ILE A 56 -20.47 7.67 4.28
C ILE A 56 -21.56 6.60 4.45
N VAL A 57 -21.24 5.35 4.10
CA VAL A 57 -22.17 4.22 4.26
C VAL A 57 -22.52 4.01 5.74
N TRP A 58 -21.54 4.16 6.63
CA TRP A 58 -21.75 4.02 8.07
C TRP A 58 -22.72 5.08 8.62
N ILE A 59 -22.53 6.34 8.25
CA ILE A 59 -23.44 7.44 8.64
C ILE A 59 -24.85 7.20 8.08
N TYR A 60 -24.95 6.80 6.81
CA TYR A 60 -26.24 6.48 6.19
C TYR A 60 -26.95 5.34 6.94
N SER A 61 -26.22 4.28 7.31
CA SER A 61 -26.78 3.15 8.06
C SER A 61 -27.28 3.57 9.46
N ILE A 62 -26.59 4.49 10.14
CA ILE A 62 -27.05 5.05 11.42
C ILE A 62 -28.37 5.83 11.22
N TYR A 63 -28.43 6.68 10.20
CA TYR A 63 -29.63 7.44 9.88
C TYR A 63 -30.81 6.53 9.57
N ASP A 64 -30.62 5.55 8.68
CA ASP A 64 -31.65 4.62 8.23
C ASP A 64 -32.19 3.74 9.37
N SER A 65 -31.31 3.23 10.22
CA SER A 65 -31.71 2.43 11.38
C SER A 65 -32.50 3.27 12.41
N TYR A 66 -32.12 4.52 12.64
CA TYR A 66 -32.85 5.42 13.53
C TYR A 66 -34.23 5.77 12.99
N THR A 67 -34.34 6.17 11.71
CA THR A 67 -35.64 6.52 11.12
C THR A 67 -36.57 5.33 11.03
N THR A 68 -36.04 4.15 10.71
CA THR A 68 -36.81 2.90 10.69
C THR A 68 -37.32 2.55 12.09
N ALA A 69 -36.48 2.63 13.12
CA ALA A 69 -36.90 2.37 14.50
C ALA A 69 -38.00 3.36 14.95
N LYS A 70 -37.83 4.65 14.65
CA LYS A 70 -38.80 5.70 14.98
C LYS A 70 -40.14 5.53 14.25
N ALA A 71 -40.14 5.00 13.03
CA ALA A 71 -41.37 4.76 12.28
C ALA A 71 -42.21 3.58 12.80
N LEU A 72 -41.63 2.73 13.65
CA LEU A 72 -42.28 1.59 14.29
C LEU A 72 -42.81 1.89 15.70
N GLU A 73 -42.48 3.05 16.27
CA GLU A 73 -43.05 3.57 17.52
C GLU A 73 -44.48 4.12 17.30
#